data_AF-A0A542UNT1-F1
#
_entry.id   AF-A0A542UNT1-F1
#
_cell.length_a   1.000
_cell.length_b   1.000
_cell.length_c   1.000
_cell.angle_alpha   90.00
_cell.angle_beta   90.00
_cell.angle_gamma   90.00
#
_symmetry.space_group_name_H-M   'P 1'
#
loop_
_entity.id
_entity.type
_entity.pdbx_description
1 polymer ?
#
loop_
_entity_poly.entity_id
_entity_poly.type
_entity_poly.pdbx_seq_one_letter_code
_entity_poly.pdbx_strand_id
1 'polypeptide(L)'
;MGASASSDVADVPWTVVDYQLTWAGSTVFNGVMATPTPTPPPPPATLESIAGTATLDEVLECLRARRPVFHSEADLQHSFALAVGEVAPEVRCRLEIPVRGSNASEYLDLLCLGPAGRTAIEFKYVTRQWSGTAGTPPEEYALRGHNAPDVARRDFLRDVARLERFCDREDQNGLALLITNEAALWRPRQRRMPTRDEEFRIHHGRELSGTLLWAGGSFPDNTRVLRGAYTLAWRQYTQLKSPSGEFRCLAVFITPNAAQPQWPHEA
;
A
#
# COMPACT_ATOMS: atom_id res chain seq x y z
N MET A 1 -7.93 74.61 -19.48
CA MET A 1 -7.09 74.30 -20.66
C MET A 1 -5.68 74.02 -20.18
N GLY A 2 -5.08 72.91 -20.64
CA GLY A 2 -3.63 72.60 -20.67
C GLY A 2 -2.86 72.70 -19.35
N ALA A 3 -2.61 71.59 -18.64
CA ALA A 3 -1.54 70.60 -18.87
C ALA A 3 -0.22 70.94 -18.17
N SER A 4 0.22 70.02 -17.31
CA SER A 4 1.59 69.51 -17.15
C SER A 4 2.02 69.44 -15.68
N ALA A 5 1.94 68.23 -15.13
CA ALA A 5 2.52 67.83 -13.85
C ALA A 5 3.90 67.22 -14.08
N SER A 6 4.87 67.59 -13.25
CA SER A 6 6.01 66.75 -12.88
C SER A 6 6.67 67.35 -11.64
N SER A 7 6.70 66.59 -10.56
CA SER A 7 7.43 66.92 -9.33
C SER A 7 8.14 65.66 -8.83
N ASP A 8 9.46 65.79 -8.72
CA ASP A 8 10.37 65.18 -7.75
C ASP A 8 10.30 63.66 -7.50
N VAL A 9 11.24 62.95 -8.12
CA VAL A 9 11.78 61.69 -7.61
C VAL A 9 13.27 61.91 -7.35
N ALA A 10 13.69 61.70 -6.10
CA ALA A 10 15.06 61.81 -5.65
C ALA A 10 15.86 60.56 -6.07
N ASP A 11 16.91 60.79 -6.86
CA ASP A 11 17.99 59.83 -7.11
C ASP A 11 19.02 59.91 -5.98
N VAL A 12 19.27 58.78 -5.31
CA VAL A 12 20.45 58.59 -4.45
C VAL A 12 21.20 57.36 -4.97
N PRO A 13 22.49 57.49 -5.32
CA PRO A 13 23.29 56.41 -5.89
C PRO A 13 23.70 55.40 -4.83
N TRP A 14 23.46 54.11 -5.10
CA TRP A 14 24.05 53.03 -4.31
C TRP A 14 25.54 52.90 -4.64
N THR A 15 26.37 53.12 -3.63
CA THR A 15 27.80 52.88 -3.64
C THR A 15 28.07 51.37 -3.58
N VAL A 16 28.77 50.88 -4.61
CA VAL A 16 29.36 49.53 -4.64
C VAL A 16 30.56 49.55 -3.69
N VAL A 17 30.49 48.75 -2.62
CA VAL A 17 31.62 48.52 -1.74
C VAL A 17 32.40 47.32 -2.25
N ASP A 18 33.65 47.59 -2.61
CA ASP A 18 34.69 46.64 -2.98
C ASP A 18 34.91 45.60 -1.87
N TYR A 19 34.85 44.32 -2.22
CA TYR A 19 35.67 43.29 -1.61
C TYR A 19 36.54 42.66 -2.67
N GLN A 20 37.83 43.03 -2.67
CA GLN A 20 38.88 42.35 -3.40
C GLN A 20 39.08 40.96 -2.80
N LEU A 21 38.76 39.91 -3.57
CA LEU A 21 39.33 38.59 -3.38
C LEU A 21 40.73 38.59 -3.98
N THR A 22 41.76 38.47 -3.13
CA THR A 22 43.12 38.17 -3.57
C THR A 22 43.19 36.72 -4.03
N TRP A 23 43.52 36.52 -5.30
CA TRP A 23 43.79 35.23 -5.90
C TRP A 23 45.30 34.95 -5.85
N ALA A 24 45.72 33.98 -5.04
CA ALA A 24 47.01 33.32 -5.17
C ALA A 24 46.88 31.91 -4.57
N GLY A 25 46.60 30.93 -5.43
CA GLY A 25 46.41 29.56 -4.99
C GLY A 25 46.00 28.61 -6.12
N SER A 26 46.69 28.66 -7.26
CA SER A 26 46.67 27.53 -8.18
C SER A 26 47.54 26.42 -7.60
N THR A 27 46.90 25.38 -7.05
CA THR A 27 47.50 24.05 -7.02
C THR A 27 46.90 23.28 -8.19
N VAL A 28 47.72 23.08 -9.23
CA VAL A 28 47.41 22.16 -10.32
C VAL A 28 47.54 20.75 -9.76
N PHE A 29 46.41 20.06 -9.57
CA PHE A 29 46.36 18.62 -9.38
C PHE A 29 45.66 18.02 -10.61
N ASN A 30 46.38 17.14 -11.31
CA ASN A 30 45.99 16.33 -12.47
C ASN A 30 44.68 16.68 -13.20
N GLY A 31 44.81 17.14 -14.44
CA GLY A 31 43.70 17.45 -15.34
C GLY A 31 42.73 16.28 -15.57
N VAL A 32 41.65 16.27 -14.80
CA VAL A 32 40.37 15.64 -15.13
C VAL A 32 39.29 16.59 -14.63
N MET A 33 38.47 17.14 -15.53
CA MET A 33 37.28 17.89 -15.14
C MET A 33 36.35 16.92 -14.40
N ALA A 34 36.13 17.16 -13.11
CA ALA A 34 35.09 16.45 -12.38
C ALA A 34 33.74 16.91 -12.94
N THR A 35 33.09 16.03 -13.70
CA THR A 35 31.68 16.19 -14.08
C THR A 35 30.86 16.34 -12.80
N PRO A 36 29.88 17.26 -12.75
CA PRO A 36 28.99 17.36 -11.59
C PRO A 36 28.39 15.98 -11.34
N THR A 37 28.62 15.44 -10.14
CA THR A 37 28.06 14.17 -9.73
C THR A 37 26.54 14.30 -9.88
N PRO A 38 25.87 13.45 -10.67
CA PRO A 38 24.42 13.49 -10.73
C PRO A 38 23.90 13.30 -9.31
N THR A 39 23.07 14.25 -8.85
CA THR A 39 22.32 14.08 -7.61
C THR A 39 21.66 12.71 -7.69
N PRO A 40 21.85 11.81 -6.70
CA PRO A 40 21.18 10.53 -6.74
C PRO A 40 19.68 10.81 -6.92
N PRO A 41 18.98 10.08 -7.80
CA PRO A 41 17.52 10.20 -7.88
C PRO A 41 16.97 10.08 -6.45
N PRO A 42 15.91 10.83 -6.10
CA PRO A 42 15.25 10.62 -4.82
C PRO A 42 15.00 9.10 -4.69
N PRO A 43 15.27 8.50 -3.51
CA PRO A 43 15.01 7.07 -3.34
C PRO A 43 13.58 6.81 -3.83
N PRO A 44 13.34 5.75 -4.63
CA PRO A 44 12.01 5.47 -5.13
C PRO A 44 11.07 5.50 -3.93
N ALA A 45 10.02 6.34 -4.02
CA ALA A 45 9.08 6.54 -2.93
C ALA A 45 8.70 5.18 -2.36
N THR A 46 8.90 5.08 -1.05
CA THR A 46 8.56 3.96 -0.18
C THR A 46 7.40 3.13 -0.75
N LEU A 47 7.72 1.94 -1.26
CA LEU A 47 6.76 1.07 -1.95
C LEU A 47 5.59 0.65 -1.05
N GLU A 48 5.69 0.88 0.27
CA GLU A 48 4.65 0.67 1.28
C GLU A 48 3.82 1.92 1.62
N SER A 49 3.74 2.90 0.71
CA SER A 49 2.94 4.12 0.88
C SER A 49 1.54 4.03 0.26
N ILE A 50 0.59 4.72 0.88
CA ILE A 50 -0.78 4.91 0.41
C ILE A 50 -0.85 6.25 -0.33
N ALA A 51 -1.16 6.17 -1.62
CA ALA A 51 -1.27 7.27 -2.56
C ALA A 51 -0.02 8.19 -2.63
N GLY A 52 1.15 7.63 -2.29
CA GLY A 52 2.43 8.35 -2.25
C GLY A 52 2.57 9.36 -1.11
N THR A 53 1.65 9.37 -0.14
CA THR A 53 1.59 10.39 0.92
C THR A 53 1.75 9.79 2.31
N ALA A 54 0.91 8.83 2.70
CA ALA A 54 0.93 8.24 4.04
C ALA A 54 1.62 6.88 4.02
N THR A 55 2.35 6.53 5.07
CA THR A 55 2.87 5.16 5.22
C THR A 55 1.77 4.23 5.73
N LEU A 56 1.85 2.93 5.41
CA LEU A 56 0.91 1.96 5.96
C LEU A 56 0.95 1.92 7.49
N ASP A 57 2.12 2.06 8.11
CA ASP A 57 2.25 1.97 9.57
C ASP A 57 1.53 3.12 10.30
N GLU A 58 1.59 4.35 9.77
CA GLU A 58 0.83 5.50 10.27
C GLU A 58 -0.69 5.27 10.18
N VAL A 59 -1.15 4.75 9.03
CA VAL A 59 -2.58 4.45 8.82
C VAL A 59 -3.03 3.34 9.76
N LEU A 60 -2.25 2.26 9.91
CA LEU A 60 -2.56 1.17 10.84
C LEU A 60 -2.50 1.63 12.31
N GLU A 61 -1.66 2.61 12.65
CA GLU A 61 -1.62 3.22 13.98
C GLU A 61 -2.87 4.02 14.28
N CYS A 62 -3.25 4.92 13.36
CA CYS A 62 -4.50 5.65 13.46
C CYS A 62 -5.71 4.72 13.56
N LEU A 63 -5.74 3.68 12.70
CA LEU A 63 -6.82 2.70 12.67
C LEU A 63 -6.91 1.90 13.98
N ARG A 64 -5.79 1.34 14.48
CA ARG A 64 -5.80 0.49 15.68
C ARG A 64 -6.14 1.28 16.95
N ALA A 65 -5.80 2.58 17.00
CA ALA A 65 -6.09 3.45 18.13
C ALA A 65 -7.60 3.65 18.32
N ARG A 66 -8.37 3.72 17.22
CA ARG A 66 -9.83 3.87 17.23
C ARG A 66 -10.54 2.52 17.21
N ARG A 67 -10.08 1.60 16.35
CA ARG A 67 -10.74 0.34 16.01
C ARG A 67 -9.77 -0.84 15.98
N PRO A 68 -9.50 -1.46 17.15
CA PRO A 68 -8.69 -2.67 17.23
C PRO A 68 -9.42 -3.93 16.71
N VAL A 69 -10.74 -3.88 16.56
CA VAL A 69 -11.60 -4.97 16.04
C VAL A 69 -12.63 -4.37 15.09
N PHE A 70 -13.07 -5.18 14.13
CA PHE A 70 -14.10 -4.82 13.16
C PHE A 70 -15.28 -5.79 13.24
N HIS A 71 -16.49 -5.31 12.96
CA HIS A 71 -17.69 -6.14 12.87
C HIS A 71 -17.73 -6.97 11.58
N SER A 72 -17.12 -6.45 10.52
CA SER A 72 -17.12 -7.06 9.18
C SER A 72 -15.96 -6.52 8.33
N GLU A 73 -15.77 -7.12 7.14
CA GLU A 73 -14.84 -6.61 6.13
C GLU A 73 -15.22 -5.18 5.67
N ALA A 74 -16.52 -4.89 5.52
CA ALA A 74 -17.00 -3.55 5.19
C ALA A 74 -16.72 -2.52 6.29
N ASP A 75 -16.80 -2.92 7.56
CA ASP A 75 -16.39 -2.07 8.69
C ASP A 75 -14.87 -1.79 8.65
N LEU A 76 -14.06 -2.80 8.33
CA LEU A 76 -12.63 -2.60 8.08
C LEU A 76 -12.38 -1.62 6.93
N GLN A 77 -13.02 -1.82 5.77
CA GLN A 77 -12.88 -0.93 4.61
C GLN A 77 -13.23 0.52 4.95
N HIS A 78 -14.39 0.73 5.58
CA HIS A 78 -14.86 2.06 5.99
C HIS A 78 -13.90 2.72 6.98
N SER A 79 -13.50 1.97 8.01
CA SER A 79 -12.63 2.48 9.08
C SER A 79 -11.21 2.77 8.56
N PHE A 80 -10.68 1.94 7.65
CA PHE A 80 -9.40 2.21 6.99
C PHE A 80 -9.47 3.49 6.15
N ALA A 81 -10.55 3.70 5.39
CA ALA A 81 -10.74 4.92 4.61
C ALA A 81 -10.78 6.19 5.47
N LEU A 82 -11.41 6.12 6.65
CA LEU A 82 -11.38 7.21 7.64
C LEU A 82 -9.97 7.46 8.18
N ALA A 83 -9.24 6.40 8.56
CA ALA A 83 -7.87 6.52 9.05
C ALA A 83 -6.93 7.15 8.01
N VAL A 84 -7.06 6.79 6.72
CA VAL A 84 -6.31 7.45 5.63
C VAL A 84 -6.64 8.94 5.57
N GLY A 85 -7.91 9.33 5.65
CA GLY A 85 -8.32 10.74 5.60
C GLY A 85 -7.88 11.56 6.82
N GLU A 86 -7.66 10.92 7.98
CA GLU A 86 -7.07 11.57 9.15
C GLU A 86 -5.56 11.76 9.02
N VAL A 87 -4.85 10.73 8.56
CA VAL A 87 -3.39 10.75 8.42
C VAL A 87 -2.96 11.63 7.23
N ALA A 88 -3.70 11.59 6.13
CA ALA A 88 -3.44 12.35 4.91
C ALA A 88 -4.73 12.99 4.36
N PRO A 89 -5.12 14.17 4.88
CA PRO A 89 -6.36 14.86 4.50
C PRO A 89 -6.49 15.24 3.02
N GLU A 90 -5.39 15.27 2.27
CA GLU A 90 -5.33 15.46 0.82
C GLU A 90 -5.75 14.22 0.03
N VAL A 91 -5.66 13.02 0.63
CA VAL A 91 -6.03 11.78 -0.03
C VAL A 91 -7.56 11.64 -0.06
N ARG A 92 -8.08 11.26 -1.22
CA ARG A 92 -9.50 11.00 -1.44
C ARG A 92 -9.74 9.51 -1.56
N CYS A 93 -10.57 8.99 -0.68
CA CYS A 93 -10.99 7.59 -0.65
C CYS A 93 -12.28 7.38 -1.45
N ARG A 94 -12.33 6.34 -2.27
CA ARG A 94 -13.51 5.90 -3.02
C ARG A 94 -13.70 4.39 -2.84
N LEU A 95 -14.80 4.01 -2.19
CA LEU A 95 -15.15 2.61 -1.94
C LEU A 95 -15.90 2.01 -3.13
N GLU A 96 -15.78 0.69 -3.30
CA GLU A 96 -16.58 -0.12 -4.25
C GLU A 96 -16.56 0.46 -5.67
N ILE A 97 -15.35 0.71 -6.19
CA ILE A 97 -15.18 1.30 -7.52
C ILE A 97 -15.32 0.22 -8.59
N PRO A 98 -16.26 0.36 -9.54
CA PRO A 98 -16.36 -0.58 -10.64
C PRO A 98 -15.14 -0.44 -11.55
N VAL A 99 -14.37 -1.52 -11.69
CA VAL A 99 -13.33 -1.65 -12.70
C VAL A 99 -13.91 -2.39 -13.89
N ARG A 100 -14.01 -1.68 -15.02
CA ARG A 100 -14.57 -2.22 -16.26
C ARG A 100 -13.56 -3.15 -16.91
N GLY A 101 -13.81 -4.45 -16.81
CA GLY A 101 -13.14 -5.48 -17.61
C GLY A 101 -13.97 -5.89 -18.83
N SER A 102 -13.44 -6.82 -19.64
CA SER A 102 -14.04 -7.24 -20.91
C SER A 102 -15.35 -8.03 -20.77
N ASN A 103 -15.65 -8.64 -19.62
CA ASN A 103 -16.83 -9.54 -19.48
C ASN A 103 -17.66 -9.40 -18.18
N ALA A 104 -17.24 -8.58 -17.21
CA ALA A 104 -18.06 -8.20 -16.04
C ALA A 104 -17.44 -6.98 -15.33
N SER A 105 -18.26 -6.18 -14.63
CA SER A 105 -17.76 -5.17 -13.69
C SER A 105 -17.29 -5.87 -12.42
N GLU A 106 -15.98 -5.89 -12.17
CA GLU A 106 -15.42 -6.21 -10.86
C GLU A 106 -15.41 -4.93 -10.00
N TYR A 107 -15.51 -5.06 -8.69
CA TYR A 107 -15.47 -3.92 -7.77
C TYR A 107 -14.18 -3.97 -6.96
N LEU A 108 -13.46 -2.84 -6.95
CA LEU A 108 -12.31 -2.61 -6.08
C LEU A 108 -12.81 -2.08 -4.75
N ASP A 109 -12.42 -2.73 -3.65
CA ASP A 109 -12.89 -2.37 -2.31
C ASP A 109 -12.62 -0.89 -1.98
N LEU A 110 -11.40 -0.41 -2.24
CA LEU A 110 -11.03 0.99 -2.00
C LEU A 110 -9.98 1.48 -3.00
N LEU A 111 -10.21 2.68 -3.52
CA LEU A 111 -9.21 3.46 -4.26
C LEU A 111 -8.86 4.72 -3.47
N CYS A 112 -7.58 4.87 -3.14
CA CYS A 112 -7.01 6.08 -2.55
C CYS A 112 -6.36 6.93 -3.64
N LEU A 113 -6.74 8.20 -3.73
CA LEU A 113 -6.27 9.16 -4.73
C LEU A 113 -5.57 10.33 -4.02
N GLY A 114 -4.26 10.44 -4.18
CA GLY A 114 -3.44 11.51 -3.61
C GLY A 114 -2.77 12.35 -4.70
N PRO A 115 -2.08 13.44 -4.33
CA PRO A 115 -1.36 14.28 -5.28
C PRO A 115 -0.13 13.58 -5.89
N ALA A 116 0.46 12.63 -5.17
CA ALA A 116 1.68 11.92 -5.57
C ALA A 116 1.41 10.57 -6.26
N GLY A 117 0.18 10.07 -6.22
CA GLY A 117 -0.17 8.79 -6.83
C GLY A 117 -1.50 8.22 -6.34
N ARG A 118 -1.70 6.94 -6.60
CA ARG A 118 -2.93 6.20 -6.31
C ARG A 118 -2.61 4.84 -5.70
N THR A 119 -3.48 4.36 -4.82
CA THR A 119 -3.39 3.00 -4.30
C THR A 119 -4.72 2.29 -4.44
N ALA A 120 -4.73 1.18 -5.17
CA ALA A 120 -5.84 0.24 -5.19
C ALA A 120 -5.71 -0.73 -4.01
N ILE A 121 -6.76 -0.89 -3.20
CA ILE A 121 -6.70 -1.70 -1.98
C ILE A 121 -7.80 -2.75 -2.00
N GLU A 122 -7.43 -3.99 -1.63
CA GLU A 122 -8.33 -5.11 -1.41
C GLU A 122 -8.21 -5.56 0.04
N PHE A 123 -9.34 -5.80 0.70
CA PHE A 123 -9.36 -6.17 2.11
C PHE A 123 -9.80 -7.62 2.29
N LYS A 124 -9.24 -8.26 3.32
CA LYS A 124 -9.77 -9.49 3.88
C LYS A 124 -9.89 -9.37 5.38
N TYR A 125 -11.06 -9.74 5.91
CA TYR A 125 -11.27 -9.84 7.35
C TYR A 125 -11.84 -11.22 7.73
N VAL A 126 -10.93 -12.15 7.98
CA VAL A 126 -11.30 -13.53 8.33
C VAL A 126 -11.18 -13.74 9.82
N THR A 127 -12.23 -14.23 10.48
CA THR A 127 -12.29 -14.29 11.94
C THR A 127 -12.42 -15.72 12.46
N ARG A 128 -11.86 -15.95 13.64
CA ARG A 128 -12.33 -16.95 14.61
C ARG A 128 -13.34 -16.31 15.54
N GLN A 129 -14.14 -17.15 16.19
CA GLN A 129 -15.08 -16.69 17.19
C GLN A 129 -14.36 -15.89 18.28
N TRP A 130 -14.86 -14.69 18.51
CA TRP A 130 -14.38 -13.78 19.55
C TRP A 130 -15.52 -12.87 19.97
N SER A 131 -15.64 -12.62 21.26
CA SER A 131 -16.59 -11.67 21.81
C SER A 131 -15.91 -10.82 22.87
N GLY A 132 -16.28 -9.55 22.95
CA GLY A 132 -15.73 -8.62 23.91
C GLY A 132 -16.03 -7.17 23.55
N THR A 133 -15.60 -6.27 24.42
CA THR A 133 -15.71 -4.82 24.22
C THR A 133 -14.36 -4.24 23.83
N ALA A 134 -14.30 -3.42 22.78
CA ALA A 134 -13.06 -2.80 22.32
C ALA A 134 -13.32 -1.48 21.58
N GLY A 135 -12.26 -0.72 21.29
CA GLY A 135 -12.34 0.53 20.53
C GLY A 135 -12.58 1.78 21.36
N THR A 136 -12.55 2.93 20.68
CA THR A 136 -12.88 4.25 21.23
C THR A 136 -13.80 5.00 20.27
N PRO A 137 -15.10 5.18 20.59
CA PRO A 137 -15.76 4.72 21.81
C PRO A 137 -15.81 3.18 21.92
N PRO A 138 -15.97 2.62 23.13
CA PRO A 138 -16.07 1.17 23.31
C PRO A 138 -17.34 0.62 22.65
N GLU A 139 -17.18 -0.45 21.85
CA GLU A 139 -18.27 -1.17 21.18
C GLU A 139 -18.25 -2.65 21.60
N GLU A 140 -19.41 -3.30 21.61
CA GLU A 140 -19.54 -4.74 21.83
C GLU A 140 -19.44 -5.51 20.51
N TYR A 141 -18.61 -6.54 20.47
CA TYR A 141 -18.41 -7.38 19.29
C TYR A 141 -18.81 -8.82 19.57
N ALA A 142 -19.36 -9.48 18.55
CA ALA A 142 -19.65 -10.91 18.53
C ALA A 142 -19.23 -11.52 17.18
N LEU A 143 -17.93 -11.72 16.99
CA LEU A 143 -17.37 -12.25 15.77
C LEU A 143 -17.72 -13.72 15.61
N ARG A 144 -18.09 -14.10 14.40
CA ARG A 144 -18.30 -15.50 14.01
C ARG A 144 -16.99 -16.11 13.52
N GLY A 145 -16.83 -17.41 13.70
CA GLY A 145 -15.72 -18.16 13.11
C GLY A 145 -16.03 -18.56 11.67
N HIS A 146 -15.19 -18.18 10.70
CA HIS A 146 -15.37 -18.58 9.29
C HIS A 146 -14.90 -20.03 9.00
N ASN A 147 -14.00 -20.59 9.82
CA ASN A 147 -13.56 -21.99 9.79
C ASN A 147 -13.13 -22.54 8.40
N ALA A 148 -12.69 -21.68 7.48
CA ALA A 148 -12.25 -22.05 6.13
C ALA A 148 -10.91 -21.37 5.76
N PRO A 149 -9.81 -21.69 6.49
CA PRO A 149 -8.53 -21.01 6.29
C PRO A 149 -7.90 -21.31 4.93
N ASP A 150 -8.27 -22.40 4.26
CA ASP A 150 -7.82 -22.70 2.90
C ASP A 150 -8.50 -21.79 1.86
N VAL A 151 -9.81 -21.61 1.97
CA VAL A 151 -10.58 -20.67 1.14
C VAL A 151 -10.10 -19.24 1.36
N ALA A 152 -9.87 -18.84 2.61
CA ALA A 152 -9.32 -17.53 2.96
C ALA A 152 -8.00 -17.22 2.22
N ARG A 153 -7.07 -18.20 2.20
CA ARG A 153 -5.79 -18.05 1.49
C ARG A 153 -5.98 -17.93 -0.01
N ARG A 154 -6.82 -18.79 -0.58
CA ARG A 154 -7.14 -18.78 -2.00
C ARG A 154 -7.70 -17.43 -2.43
N ASP A 155 -8.64 -16.91 -1.67
CA ASP A 155 -9.32 -15.66 -1.99
C ASP A 155 -8.37 -14.47 -1.81
N PHE A 156 -7.56 -14.45 -0.74
CA PHE A 156 -6.51 -13.42 -0.57
C PHE A 156 -5.51 -13.40 -1.74
N LEU A 157 -5.03 -14.56 -2.19
CA LEU A 157 -4.09 -14.63 -3.32
C LEU A 157 -4.76 -14.37 -4.68
N ARG A 158 -6.07 -14.60 -4.81
CA ARG A 158 -6.85 -14.10 -5.96
C ARG A 158 -6.84 -12.57 -5.98
N ASP A 159 -6.97 -11.91 -4.83
CA ASP A 159 -6.95 -10.45 -4.74
C ASP A 159 -5.57 -9.87 -5.00
N VAL A 160 -4.49 -10.51 -4.55
CA VAL A 160 -3.11 -10.14 -4.94
C VAL A 160 -2.94 -10.19 -6.47
N ALA A 161 -3.30 -11.31 -7.09
CA ALA A 161 -3.22 -11.45 -8.55
C ALA A 161 -4.14 -10.48 -9.30
N ARG A 162 -5.26 -10.08 -8.67
CA ARG A 162 -6.18 -9.06 -9.21
C ARG A 162 -5.56 -7.67 -9.15
N LEU A 163 -4.99 -7.29 -8.02
CA LEU A 163 -4.28 -6.01 -7.86
C LEU A 163 -3.10 -5.90 -8.81
N GLU A 164 -2.37 -7.00 -9.08
CA GLU A 164 -1.35 -7.01 -10.13
C GLU A 164 -1.90 -6.49 -11.44
N ARG A 165 -3.10 -6.94 -11.88
CA ARG A 165 -3.74 -6.48 -13.13
C ARG A 165 -4.23 -5.04 -13.08
N PHE A 166 -4.53 -4.52 -11.90
CA PHE A 166 -4.96 -3.12 -11.77
C PHE A 166 -3.79 -2.15 -11.75
N CYS A 167 -2.61 -2.57 -11.29
CA CYS A 167 -1.44 -1.72 -11.10
C CYS A 167 -0.51 -1.70 -12.33
N ASP A 168 -1.08 -1.48 -13.51
CA ASP A 168 -0.32 -1.39 -14.77
C ASP A 168 0.09 0.08 -15.10
N ARG A 169 -0.05 1.01 -14.15
CA ARG A 169 0.27 2.44 -14.31
C ARG A 169 1.43 2.85 -13.40
N GLU A 170 2.31 3.72 -13.88
CA GLU A 170 3.46 4.21 -13.10
C GLU A 170 3.05 4.96 -11.82
N ASP A 171 1.91 5.67 -11.84
CA ASP A 171 1.38 6.44 -10.70
C ASP A 171 0.50 5.63 -9.74
N GLN A 172 0.47 4.29 -9.87
CA GLN A 172 -0.44 3.44 -9.12
C GLN A 172 0.25 2.20 -8.54
N ASN A 173 0.11 2.02 -7.23
CA ASN A 173 0.42 0.76 -6.55
C ASN A 173 -0.85 0.06 -6.06
N GLY A 174 -0.68 -1.15 -5.55
CA GLY A 174 -1.75 -1.95 -4.97
C GLY A 174 -1.41 -2.40 -3.56
N LEU A 175 -2.43 -2.66 -2.74
CA LEU A 175 -2.30 -3.22 -1.41
C LEU A 175 -3.37 -4.30 -1.18
N ALA A 176 -2.94 -5.55 -0.99
CA ALA A 176 -3.81 -6.56 -0.39
C ALA A 176 -3.58 -6.56 1.12
N LEU A 177 -4.62 -6.23 1.90
CA LEU A 177 -4.57 -6.18 3.36
C LEU A 177 -5.47 -7.24 3.98
N LEU A 178 -4.89 -8.17 4.72
CA LEU A 178 -5.61 -9.15 5.53
C LEU A 178 -5.42 -8.84 7.01
N ILE A 179 -6.51 -8.67 7.75
CA ILE A 179 -6.49 -8.62 9.23
C ILE A 179 -7.29 -9.79 9.76
N THR A 180 -6.76 -10.51 10.75
CA THR A 180 -7.37 -11.75 11.23
C THR A 180 -6.91 -12.15 12.63
N ASN A 181 -7.75 -12.89 13.35
CA ASN A 181 -7.38 -13.67 14.54
C ASN A 181 -7.32 -15.20 14.27
N GLU A 182 -7.29 -15.62 13.00
CA GLU A 182 -7.13 -17.01 12.59
C GLU A 182 -5.67 -17.43 12.49
N ALA A 183 -5.13 -17.94 13.60
CA ALA A 183 -3.73 -18.34 13.70
C ALA A 183 -3.26 -19.36 12.67
N ALA A 184 -4.18 -20.16 12.11
CA ALA A 184 -3.85 -21.07 11.03
C ALA A 184 -3.31 -20.36 9.78
N LEU A 185 -3.63 -19.07 9.56
CA LEU A 185 -3.18 -18.32 8.39
C LEU A 185 -1.69 -17.93 8.47
N TRP A 186 -1.21 -17.50 9.64
CA TRP A 186 0.17 -17.03 9.80
C TRP A 186 1.14 -18.04 10.39
N ARG A 187 0.65 -19.12 11.03
CA ARG A 187 1.50 -20.19 11.56
C ARG A 187 1.76 -21.25 10.48
N PRO A 188 3.00 -21.75 10.35
CA PRO A 188 3.27 -22.91 9.52
C PRO A 188 2.53 -24.13 10.08
N ARG A 189 2.18 -25.07 9.19
CA ARG A 189 1.57 -26.32 9.63
C ARG A 189 2.59 -27.19 10.34
N GLN A 190 2.12 -27.91 11.35
CA GLN A 190 2.94 -28.88 12.08
C GLN A 190 2.96 -30.28 11.44
N ARG A 191 1.98 -30.61 10.59
CA ARG A 191 1.83 -31.96 9.98
C ARG A 191 2.00 -31.90 8.47
N ARG A 192 2.73 -32.89 7.92
CA ARG A 192 3.18 -32.98 6.52
C ARG A 192 2.19 -33.61 5.53
N MET A 193 0.92 -33.81 5.89
CA MET A 193 -0.05 -34.36 4.94
C MET A 193 -0.41 -33.31 3.89
N PRO A 194 -0.27 -33.60 2.58
CA PRO A 194 -0.63 -32.65 1.53
C PRO A 194 -2.08 -32.19 1.67
N THR A 195 -2.32 -30.89 1.55
CA THR A 195 -3.67 -30.33 1.46
C THR A 195 -3.87 -29.59 0.15
N ARG A 196 -5.13 -29.31 -0.19
CA ARG A 196 -5.47 -28.61 -1.43
C ARG A 196 -4.87 -27.21 -1.57
N ASP A 197 -4.53 -26.57 -0.46
CA ASP A 197 -4.01 -25.20 -0.40
C ASP A 197 -2.51 -25.13 -0.07
N GLU A 198 -1.75 -26.21 -0.29
CA GLU A 198 -0.34 -26.28 0.11
C GLU A 198 0.53 -25.18 -0.52
N GLU A 199 0.34 -24.90 -1.81
CA GLU A 199 1.05 -23.82 -2.51
C GLU A 199 0.48 -22.43 -2.19
N PHE A 200 -0.73 -22.39 -1.62
CA PHE A 200 -1.43 -21.16 -1.23
C PHE A 200 -1.12 -20.76 0.22
N ARG A 201 -0.20 -21.44 0.90
CA ARG A 201 0.13 -21.11 2.30
C ARG A 201 0.69 -19.69 2.39
N ILE A 202 0.12 -18.92 3.30
CA ILE A 202 0.51 -17.52 3.54
C ILE A 202 1.19 -17.33 4.89
N HIS A 203 1.86 -18.33 5.45
CA HIS A 203 2.49 -18.19 6.77
C HIS A 203 3.63 -17.17 6.76
N HIS A 204 4.03 -16.69 7.94
CA HIS A 204 5.16 -15.76 8.07
C HIS A 204 6.44 -16.32 7.44
N GLY A 205 7.16 -15.47 6.70
CA GLY A 205 8.40 -15.78 6.01
C GLY A 205 8.24 -16.60 4.73
N ARG A 206 7.01 -16.90 4.29
CA ARG A 206 6.80 -17.61 3.02
C ARG A 206 7.08 -16.69 1.84
N GLU A 207 7.78 -17.21 0.84
CA GLU A 207 7.89 -16.59 -0.48
C GLU A 207 6.82 -17.14 -1.42
N LEU A 208 6.16 -16.25 -2.15
CA LEU A 208 5.14 -16.58 -3.16
C LEU A 208 5.48 -15.90 -4.49
N SER A 209 5.52 -16.68 -5.56
CA SER A 209 5.79 -16.19 -6.92
C SER A 209 5.35 -17.23 -7.94
N GLY A 210 5.08 -16.81 -9.18
CA GLY A 210 4.80 -17.73 -10.28
C GLY A 210 3.47 -18.47 -10.14
N THR A 211 3.42 -19.71 -10.63
CA THR A 211 2.20 -20.52 -10.63
C THR A 211 2.01 -21.23 -9.29
N LEU A 212 0.86 -20.99 -8.65
CA LEU A 212 0.40 -21.66 -7.44
C LEU A 212 -0.78 -22.58 -7.78
N LEU A 213 -0.56 -23.88 -7.65
CA LEU A 213 -1.51 -24.93 -8.01
C LEU A 213 -2.47 -25.24 -6.85
N TRP A 214 -3.76 -25.18 -7.13
CA TRP A 214 -4.79 -25.60 -6.17
C TRP A 214 -5.04 -27.11 -6.30
N ALA A 215 -4.95 -27.82 -5.18
CA ALA A 215 -5.02 -29.28 -5.09
C ALA A 215 -4.08 -29.98 -6.09
N GLY A 216 -2.84 -29.50 -6.19
CA GLY A 216 -1.87 -30.04 -7.14
C GLY A 216 -2.29 -29.88 -8.61
N GLY A 217 -3.17 -28.91 -8.91
CA GLY A 217 -3.63 -28.61 -10.26
C GLY A 217 -4.94 -29.30 -10.67
N SER A 218 -5.54 -30.12 -9.80
CA SER A 218 -6.82 -30.79 -10.11
C SER A 218 -8.02 -29.83 -10.25
N PHE A 219 -7.88 -28.57 -9.81
CA PHE A 219 -8.90 -27.52 -10.03
C PHE A 219 -8.26 -26.30 -10.71
N PRO A 220 -8.15 -26.28 -12.05
CA PRO A 220 -7.44 -25.23 -12.78
C PRO A 220 -8.01 -23.83 -12.52
N ASP A 221 -9.32 -23.69 -12.38
CA ASP A 221 -9.98 -22.39 -12.10
C ASP A 221 -9.55 -21.75 -10.77
N ASN A 222 -9.01 -22.55 -9.84
CA ASN A 222 -8.48 -22.09 -8.56
C ASN A 222 -6.96 -21.89 -8.59
N THR A 223 -6.26 -22.28 -9.65
CA THR A 223 -4.83 -22.02 -9.84
C THR A 223 -4.60 -20.52 -10.02
N ARG A 224 -3.50 -20.01 -9.47
CA ARG A 224 -3.15 -18.58 -9.56
C ARG A 224 -1.76 -18.41 -10.12
N VAL A 225 -1.59 -17.41 -10.97
CA VAL A 225 -0.28 -16.97 -11.45
C VAL A 225 -0.03 -15.61 -10.84
N LEU A 226 1.04 -15.50 -10.06
CA LEU A 226 1.55 -14.24 -9.53
C LEU A 226 2.65 -13.74 -10.46
N ARG A 227 2.51 -12.50 -10.94
CA ARG A 227 3.51 -11.82 -11.77
C ARG A 227 4.68 -11.31 -10.93
N GLY A 228 4.40 -10.92 -9.69
CA GLY A 228 5.40 -10.51 -8.71
C GLY A 228 5.93 -11.67 -7.86
N ALA A 229 6.94 -11.35 -7.06
CA ALA A 229 7.46 -12.22 -6.01
C ALA A 229 7.31 -11.50 -4.65
N TYR A 230 6.70 -12.17 -3.68
CA TYR A 230 6.31 -11.57 -2.42
C TYR A 230 6.84 -12.39 -1.24
N THR A 231 7.61 -11.73 -0.37
CA THR A 231 7.99 -12.29 0.93
C THR A 231 6.95 -11.86 1.96
N LEU A 232 6.26 -12.82 2.57
CA LEU A 232 5.14 -12.53 3.46
C LEU A 232 5.61 -12.22 4.88
N ALA A 233 5.38 -10.98 5.31
CA ALA A 233 5.70 -10.50 6.64
C ALA A 233 4.42 -10.19 7.45
N TRP A 234 4.03 -11.13 8.31
CA TRP A 234 2.95 -10.87 9.28
C TRP A 234 3.42 -9.97 10.42
N ARG A 235 2.59 -8.97 10.74
CA ARG A 235 2.80 -8.02 11.85
C ARG A 235 1.67 -8.15 12.87
N GLN A 236 1.93 -7.82 14.13
CA GLN A 236 0.86 -7.74 15.13
C GLN A 236 -0.02 -6.52 14.83
N TYR A 237 -1.34 -6.70 14.89
CA TYR A 237 -2.30 -5.59 14.74
C TYR A 237 -2.83 -5.15 16.10
N THR A 238 -3.42 -6.06 16.87
CA THR A 238 -3.86 -5.80 18.25
C THR A 238 -3.78 -7.06 19.11
N GLN A 239 -3.74 -6.86 20.43
CA GLN A 239 -3.82 -7.93 21.41
C GLN A 239 -4.91 -7.60 22.44
N LEU A 240 -5.95 -8.42 22.46
CA LEU A 240 -7.09 -8.30 23.36
C LEU A 240 -7.07 -9.41 24.40
N LYS A 241 -7.82 -9.20 25.49
CA LYS A 241 -7.94 -10.17 26.59
C LYS A 241 -8.86 -11.33 26.20
N SER A 242 -8.36 -12.33 25.47
CA SER A 242 -8.97 -13.67 25.33
C SER A 242 -8.03 -14.63 24.57
N PRO A 243 -8.29 -15.95 24.57
CA PRO A 243 -7.48 -16.91 23.79
C PRO A 243 -7.44 -16.65 22.28
N SER A 244 -8.49 -16.05 21.71
CA SER A 244 -8.59 -15.66 20.29
C SER A 244 -8.45 -14.15 20.09
N GLY A 245 -7.82 -13.46 21.06
CA GLY A 245 -7.68 -12.00 21.09
C GLY A 245 -6.44 -11.46 20.38
N GLU A 246 -5.57 -12.34 19.86
CA GLU A 246 -4.43 -11.93 19.03
C GLU A 246 -4.91 -11.70 17.59
N PHE A 247 -4.87 -10.45 17.14
CA PHE A 247 -5.10 -10.11 15.74
C PHE A 247 -3.77 -9.72 15.09
N ARG A 248 -3.55 -10.23 13.89
CA ARG A 248 -2.39 -9.91 13.06
C ARG A 248 -2.84 -9.37 11.70
N CYS A 249 -1.95 -8.63 11.07
CA CYS A 249 -2.12 -8.19 9.70
C CYS A 249 -1.03 -8.76 8.78
N LEU A 250 -1.42 -9.01 7.53
CA LEU A 250 -0.53 -9.25 6.41
C LEU A 250 -0.84 -8.20 5.35
N ALA A 251 0.18 -7.45 4.97
CA ALA A 251 0.12 -6.46 3.89
C ALA A 251 1.03 -6.90 2.76
N VAL A 252 0.49 -6.96 1.54
CA VAL A 252 1.25 -7.23 0.33
C VAL A 252 1.09 -6.04 -0.59
N PHE A 253 2.18 -5.31 -0.83
CA PHE A 253 2.22 -4.22 -1.79
C PHE A 253 2.53 -4.75 -3.18
N ILE A 254 1.75 -4.31 -4.16
CA ILE A 254 1.92 -4.57 -5.57
C ILE A 254 2.52 -3.31 -6.18
N THR A 255 3.70 -3.44 -6.75
CA THR A 255 4.38 -2.34 -7.44
C THR A 255 4.10 -2.45 -8.94
N PRO A 256 3.92 -1.32 -9.65
CA PRO A 256 3.74 -1.37 -11.09
C PRO A 256 4.94 -2.03 -11.76
N ASN A 257 4.66 -2.98 -12.65
CA ASN A 257 5.71 -3.69 -13.36
C ASN A 257 6.28 -2.76 -14.44
N ALA A 258 7.53 -2.33 -14.28
CA ALA A 258 8.20 -1.45 -15.25
C ALA A 258 8.44 -2.10 -16.64
N ALA A 259 8.09 -3.39 -16.81
CA ALA A 259 8.47 -4.17 -17.98
C ALA A 259 7.31 -5.00 -18.57
N GLN A 260 6.27 -4.35 -19.09
CA GLN A 260 5.55 -4.89 -20.26
C GLN A 260 5.13 -3.76 -21.21
N PRO A 261 5.57 -3.79 -22.49
CA PRO A 261 5.06 -2.85 -23.48
C PRO A 261 3.55 -3.04 -23.65
N GLN A 262 2.82 -1.92 -23.58
CA GLN A 262 1.37 -1.88 -23.82
C GLN A 262 1.08 -2.48 -25.21
N TRP A 263 0.25 -3.51 -25.26
CA TRP A 263 -0.34 -3.93 -26.53
C TRP A 263 -1.31 -2.83 -26.97
N PRO A 264 -1.17 -2.27 -28.18
CA PRO A 264 -2.09 -1.24 -28.64
C PRO A 264 -3.51 -1.81 -28.68
N HIS A 265 -4.43 -1.15 -28.00
CA HIS A 265 -5.86 -1.34 -28.23
C HIS A 265 -6.14 -1.01 -29.69
N GLU A 266 -6.58 -2.01 -30.47
CA GLU A 266 -7.18 -1.76 -31.77
C GLU A 266 -8.46 -0.95 -31.58
N ALA A 267 -8.58 0.09 -32.41
CA ALA A 267 -9.64 1.11 -32.42
C ALA A 267 -10.99 0.56 -32.91
#